data_AF-A0A067MNH4-F1
#
_entry.id   AF-A0A067MNH4-F1
#
_cell.length_a   1.000
_cell.length_b   1.000
_cell.length_c   1.000
_cell.angle_alpha   90.00
_cell.angle_beta   90.00
_cell.angle_gamma   90.00
#
_symmetry.space_group_name_H-M   'P 1'
#
loop_
_entity.id
_entity.type
_entity.pdbx_description
1 polymer ?
#
loop_
_entity_poly.entity_id
_entity_poly.type
_entity_poly.pdbx_seq_one_letter_code
_entity_poly.pdbx_strand_id
1 'polypeptide(L)'
;MSSHSQHGPCLMTCHSEVPVIAIFTKFDSLDADAYEELCKELPHEQAFAGAEARADQTFDQTRLHLVRSQKHPPSGEVRLRNMHEKEQKSQELIQKAMSELVDKTASSLNNNVLQQFLISVQQHNVELCIKYAVKLWDVSVIQRYVDEAIADRVNIIKPNEKIVTDLLRWFSFTWVCLSSVFSSGISNLCSP
;
A
#
# COMPACT_ATOMS: atom_id res chain seq x y z
N MET A 1 -63.64 5.88 26.08
CA MET A 1 -62.59 6.71 25.43
C MET A 1 -61.30 6.46 26.21
N SER A 2 -60.52 5.46 25.78
CA SER A 2 -59.25 5.10 26.42
C SER A 2 -58.12 5.36 25.45
N SER A 3 -57.31 6.36 25.74
CA SER A 3 -56.10 6.72 25.02
C SER A 3 -54.92 5.88 25.52
N HIS A 4 -54.60 4.79 24.83
CA HIS A 4 -53.34 4.09 24.98
C HIS A 4 -52.28 4.76 24.09
N SER A 5 -51.39 5.54 24.68
CA SER A 5 -50.15 5.99 24.05
C SER A 5 -49.11 4.87 24.21
N GLN A 6 -48.81 4.16 23.12
CA GLN A 6 -47.70 3.21 23.07
C GLN A 6 -46.42 3.97 22.75
N HIS A 7 -45.64 4.32 23.76
CA HIS A 7 -44.22 4.60 23.57
C HIS A 7 -43.48 3.26 23.45
N GLY A 8 -43.21 2.85 22.20
CA GLY A 8 -42.27 1.77 21.94
C GLY A 8 -40.85 2.19 22.34
N PRO A 9 -40.02 1.29 22.88
CA PRO A 9 -38.65 1.61 23.22
C PRO A 9 -37.87 1.92 21.93
N CYS A 10 -37.32 3.14 21.86
CA CYS A 10 -36.33 3.51 20.86
C CYS A 10 -35.05 2.73 21.18
N LEU A 11 -34.92 1.53 20.59
CA LEU A 11 -33.64 0.85 20.46
C LEU A 11 -32.78 1.70 19.51
N MET A 12 -32.15 2.75 20.05
CA MET A 12 -30.94 3.30 19.45
C MET A 12 -29.85 2.25 19.61
N THR A 13 -29.84 1.26 18.72
CA THR A 13 -28.60 0.56 18.43
C THR A 13 -27.70 1.58 17.76
N CYS A 14 -26.80 2.18 18.53
CA CYS A 14 -25.66 2.90 17.98
C CYS A 14 -24.84 1.86 17.19
N HIS A 15 -25.19 1.65 15.93
CA HIS A 15 -24.35 0.94 14.98
C HIS A 15 -23.15 1.84 14.72
N SER A 16 -22.18 1.84 15.64
CA SER A 16 -20.85 2.30 15.31
C SER A 16 -20.31 1.29 14.29
N GLU A 17 -20.47 1.59 13.00
CA GLU A 17 -19.78 0.87 11.95
C GLU A 17 -18.29 1.11 12.15
N VAL A 18 -17.61 0.09 12.68
CA VAL A 18 -16.17 0.10 12.85
C VAL A 18 -15.56 -0.39 11.53
N PRO A 19 -14.74 0.40 10.83
CA PRO A 19 -14.05 -0.07 9.65
C PRO A 19 -13.02 -1.11 10.06
N VAL A 20 -13.24 -2.36 9.65
CA VAL A 20 -12.35 -3.49 9.93
C VAL A 20 -11.65 -3.90 8.64
N ILE A 21 -10.33 -4.11 8.72
CA ILE A 21 -9.54 -4.66 7.61
C ILE A 21 -8.91 -5.95 8.11
N ALA A 22 -9.17 -7.04 7.40
CA ALA A 22 -8.56 -8.33 7.72
C ALA A 22 -7.19 -8.43 7.04
N ILE A 23 -6.13 -8.70 7.82
CA ILE A 23 -4.80 -8.97 7.28
C ILE A 23 -4.48 -10.44 7.50
N PHE A 24 -4.32 -11.17 6.41
CA PHE A 24 -3.94 -12.58 6.44
C PHE A 24 -2.44 -12.69 6.20
N THR A 25 -1.70 -12.93 7.29
CA THR A 25 -0.24 -13.10 7.25
C THR A 25 0.15 -14.53 6.94
N LYS A 26 1.36 -14.71 6.40
CA LYS A 26 1.94 -16.04 6.07
C LYS A 26 1.10 -16.79 5.03
N PHE A 27 0.56 -16.07 4.06
CA PHE A 27 -0.26 -16.68 3.02
C PHE A 27 0.57 -17.61 2.11
N ASP A 28 1.88 -17.43 2.09
CA ASP A 28 2.88 -18.32 1.47
C ASP A 28 2.84 -19.76 2.00
N SER A 29 2.37 -19.97 3.22
CA SER A 29 2.15 -21.34 3.72
C SER A 29 1.02 -22.06 2.98
N LEU A 30 -0.05 -21.34 2.63
CA LEU A 30 -1.15 -21.91 1.83
C LEU A 30 -0.71 -22.14 0.38
N ASP A 31 0.18 -21.27 -0.15
CA ASP A 31 0.76 -21.46 -1.47
C ASP A 31 1.62 -22.75 -1.51
N ALA A 32 2.39 -23.03 -0.45
CA ALA A 32 3.16 -24.27 -0.32
C ALA A 32 2.28 -25.52 -0.24
N ASP A 33 1.22 -25.49 0.56
CA ASP A 33 0.25 -26.60 0.64
C ASP A 33 -0.42 -26.83 -0.72
N ALA A 34 -0.86 -25.76 -1.39
CA ALA A 34 -1.47 -25.82 -2.71
C ALA A 34 -0.51 -26.37 -3.78
N TYR A 35 0.76 -26.00 -3.73
CA TYR A 35 1.79 -26.52 -4.61
C TYR A 35 1.98 -28.03 -4.45
N GLU A 36 2.08 -28.52 -3.20
CA GLU A 36 2.24 -29.95 -2.93
C GLU A 36 1.05 -30.76 -3.44
N GLU A 37 -0.17 -30.23 -3.31
CA GLU A 37 -1.36 -30.87 -3.88
C GLU A 37 -1.33 -30.88 -5.42
N LEU A 38 -1.02 -29.74 -6.05
CA LEU A 38 -0.97 -29.65 -7.52
C LEU A 38 0.11 -30.55 -8.13
N CYS A 39 1.24 -30.76 -7.45
CA CYS A 39 2.30 -31.67 -7.91
C CYS A 39 1.85 -33.14 -8.01
N LYS A 40 0.72 -33.53 -7.40
CA LYS A 40 0.15 -34.87 -7.55
C LYS A 40 -0.52 -35.07 -8.91
N GLU A 41 -0.91 -33.98 -9.56
CA GLU A 41 -1.74 -33.99 -10.77
C GLU A 41 -1.05 -33.33 -11.97
N LEU A 42 -0.13 -32.38 -11.73
CA LEU A 42 0.49 -31.53 -12.73
C LEU A 42 2.02 -31.55 -12.65
N PRO A 43 2.72 -31.32 -13.78
CA PRO A 43 4.17 -31.08 -13.77
C PRO A 43 4.55 -29.90 -12.87
N HIS A 44 5.73 -29.97 -12.26
CA HIS A 44 6.20 -28.96 -11.28
C HIS A 44 6.06 -27.50 -11.75
N GLU A 45 6.35 -27.20 -13.01
CA GLU A 45 6.24 -25.84 -13.54
C GLU A 45 4.79 -25.32 -13.55
N GLN A 46 3.84 -26.17 -13.94
CA GLN A 46 2.42 -25.83 -13.94
C GLN A 46 1.86 -25.76 -12.51
N ALA A 47 2.31 -26.67 -11.65
CA ALA A 47 1.95 -26.66 -10.22
C ALA A 47 2.44 -25.37 -9.54
N PHE A 48 3.67 -24.94 -9.83
CA PHE A 48 4.25 -23.71 -9.28
C PHE A 48 3.48 -22.47 -9.74
N ALA A 49 3.19 -22.37 -11.05
CA ALA A 49 2.42 -21.26 -11.60
C ALA A 49 0.97 -21.21 -11.08
N GLY A 50 0.38 -22.35 -10.75
CA GLY A 50 -1.00 -22.46 -10.25
C GLY A 50 -1.16 -22.36 -8.73
N ALA A 51 -0.07 -22.44 -7.96
CA ALA A 51 -0.10 -22.56 -6.51
C ALA A 51 -0.83 -21.38 -5.83
N GLU A 52 -0.47 -20.15 -6.20
CA GLU A 52 -1.05 -18.93 -5.61
C GLU A 52 -2.58 -18.86 -5.84
N ALA A 53 -3.01 -19.11 -7.08
CA ALA A 53 -4.43 -19.09 -7.43
C ALA A 53 -5.22 -20.20 -6.72
N ARG A 54 -4.62 -21.39 -6.57
CA ARG A 54 -5.24 -22.51 -5.85
C ARG A 54 -5.35 -22.21 -4.35
N ALA A 55 -4.34 -21.59 -3.76
CA ALA A 55 -4.37 -21.16 -2.36
C ALA A 55 -5.47 -20.12 -2.12
N ASP A 56 -5.59 -19.12 -3.00
CA ASP A 56 -6.64 -18.11 -2.93
C ASP A 56 -8.04 -18.73 -3.01
N GLN A 57 -8.27 -19.62 -3.98
CA GLN A 57 -9.55 -20.32 -4.14
C GLN A 57 -9.90 -21.16 -2.90
N THR A 58 -8.92 -21.90 -2.38
CA THR A 58 -9.10 -22.76 -1.21
C THR A 58 -9.45 -21.93 0.01
N PHE A 59 -8.75 -20.81 0.22
CA PHE A 59 -9.01 -19.89 1.32
C PHE A 59 -10.42 -19.29 1.25
N ASP A 60 -10.85 -18.86 0.06
CA ASP A 60 -12.17 -18.27 -0.17
C ASP A 60 -13.29 -19.24 0.18
N GLN A 61 -13.15 -20.49 -0.25
CA GLN A 61 -14.15 -21.53 -0.01
C GLN A 61 -14.20 -21.97 1.46
N THR A 62 -13.05 -22.07 2.11
CA THR A 62 -12.95 -22.75 3.41
C THR A 62 -12.92 -21.81 4.61
N ARG A 63 -12.33 -20.61 4.49
CA ARG A 63 -12.03 -19.74 5.64
C ARG A 63 -12.65 -18.36 5.55
N LEU A 64 -12.77 -17.79 4.34
CA LEU A 64 -13.18 -16.41 4.18
C LEU A 64 -14.62 -16.15 4.69
N HIS A 65 -15.53 -17.10 4.49
CA HIS A 65 -16.91 -16.99 4.98
C HIS A 65 -16.99 -16.92 6.52
N LEU A 66 -16.07 -17.58 7.23
CA LEU A 66 -16.00 -17.54 8.69
C LEU A 66 -15.62 -16.14 9.18
N VAL A 67 -14.73 -15.46 8.45
CA VAL A 67 -14.30 -14.11 8.78
C VAL A 67 -15.40 -13.08 8.45
N ARG A 68 -16.13 -13.27 7.35
CA ARG A 68 -17.23 -12.38 6.94
C ARG A 68 -18.51 -12.55 7.76
N SER A 69 -18.63 -13.62 8.54
CA SER A 69 -19.78 -13.86 9.43
C SER A 69 -19.60 -13.31 10.84
N GLN A 70 -18.49 -12.61 11.12
CA GLN A 70 -18.24 -12.00 12.43
C GLN A 70 -19.12 -10.78 12.68
N LYS A 71 -19.30 -10.42 13.96
CA LYS A 71 -20.10 -9.27 14.41
C LYS A 71 -19.70 -7.95 13.73
N HIS A 72 -18.42 -7.78 13.44
CA HIS A 72 -17.87 -6.67 12.67
C HIS A 72 -17.13 -7.25 11.47
N PRO A 73 -17.83 -7.49 10.35
CA PRO A 73 -17.21 -8.09 9.18
C PRO A 73 -16.17 -7.12 8.60
N PRO A 74 -15.06 -7.62 8.04
CA PRO A 74 -14.10 -6.76 7.39
C PRO A 74 -14.69 -6.11 6.14
N SER A 75 -14.44 -4.82 5.99
CA SER A 75 -14.74 -4.01 4.80
C SER A 75 -13.70 -4.19 3.69
N GLY A 76 -12.52 -4.69 4.05
CA GLY A 76 -11.43 -5.02 3.14
C GLY A 76 -10.54 -6.13 3.70
N GLU A 77 -9.81 -6.81 2.82
CA GLU A 77 -8.91 -7.90 3.17
C GLU A 77 -7.58 -7.77 2.43
N VAL A 78 -6.46 -8.07 3.08
CA VAL A 78 -5.13 -8.07 2.46
C VAL A 78 -4.45 -9.40 2.75
N ARG A 79 -3.85 -10.01 1.72
CA ARG A 79 -3.15 -11.30 1.81
C ARG A 79 -1.66 -11.05 1.67
N LEU A 80 -0.92 -11.27 2.75
CA LEU A 80 0.52 -11.00 2.80
C LEU A 80 1.30 -12.31 2.59
N ARG A 81 2.09 -12.34 1.52
CA ARG A 81 3.00 -13.43 1.14
C ARG A 81 4.44 -13.04 1.39
N ASN A 82 5.29 -14.02 1.72
CA ASN A 82 6.75 -13.88 1.76
C ASN A 82 7.28 -12.74 2.67
N MET A 83 6.52 -12.39 3.72
CA MET A 83 6.89 -11.33 4.66
C MET A 83 8.18 -11.62 5.46
N HIS A 84 8.68 -12.85 5.40
CA HIS A 84 9.88 -13.30 6.10
C HIS A 84 11.16 -13.20 5.25
N GLU A 85 11.02 -13.03 3.94
CA GLU A 85 12.15 -12.96 3.02
C GLU A 85 12.82 -11.58 3.08
N LYS A 86 14.15 -11.58 3.13
CA LYS A 86 14.97 -10.34 3.20
C LYS A 86 15.55 -9.94 1.85
N GLU A 87 15.25 -10.69 0.79
CA GLU A 87 15.80 -10.46 -0.53
C GLU A 87 15.17 -9.24 -1.19
N GLN A 88 15.86 -8.70 -2.20
CA GLN A 88 15.45 -7.45 -2.84
C GLN A 88 14.14 -7.60 -3.64
N LYS A 89 13.88 -8.77 -4.23
CA LYS A 89 12.58 -9.11 -4.84
C LYS A 89 11.45 -9.13 -3.80
N SER A 90 11.75 -9.56 -2.59
CA SER A 90 10.79 -9.60 -1.48
C SER A 90 10.45 -8.20 -0.97
N GLN A 91 11.35 -7.22 -1.13
CA GLN A 91 11.03 -5.82 -0.84
C GLN A 91 9.93 -5.30 -1.76
N GLU A 92 9.95 -5.62 -3.06
CA GLU A 92 8.89 -5.20 -4.00
C GLU A 92 7.53 -5.81 -3.62
N LEU A 93 7.51 -7.08 -3.20
CA LEU A 93 6.29 -7.74 -2.73
C LEU A 93 5.74 -7.09 -1.45
N ILE A 94 6.62 -6.81 -0.48
CA ILE A 94 6.25 -6.09 0.75
C ILE A 94 5.69 -4.71 0.39
N GLN A 95 6.32 -3.98 -0.53
CA GLN A 95 5.84 -2.67 -0.96
C GLN A 95 4.47 -2.74 -1.63
N LYS A 96 4.26 -3.68 -2.55
CA LYS A 96 2.96 -3.90 -3.18
C LYS A 96 1.89 -4.19 -2.14
N ALA A 97 2.19 -5.05 -1.17
CA ALA A 97 1.25 -5.44 -0.14
C ALA A 97 0.92 -4.28 0.82
N MET A 98 1.90 -3.41 1.12
CA MET A 98 1.65 -2.20 1.90
C MET A 98 0.84 -1.16 1.13
N SER A 99 1.07 -1.00 -0.17
CA SER A 99 0.23 -0.16 -1.02
C SER A 99 -1.22 -0.64 -1.01
N GLU A 100 -1.44 -1.93 -1.22
CA GLU A 100 -2.78 -2.53 -1.17
C GLU A 100 -3.45 -2.33 0.20
N LEU A 101 -2.68 -2.44 1.29
CA LEU A 101 -3.20 -2.19 2.64
C LEU A 101 -3.65 -0.73 2.82
N VAL A 102 -2.85 0.23 2.36
CA VAL A 102 -3.21 1.66 2.44
C VAL A 102 -4.46 1.94 1.59
N ASP A 103 -4.54 1.38 0.38
CA ASP A 103 -5.68 1.56 -0.52
C ASP A 103 -6.96 0.94 0.04
N LYS A 104 -6.89 -0.27 0.60
CA LYS A 104 -8.02 -0.90 1.28
C LYS A 104 -8.40 -0.18 2.55
N THR A 105 -7.44 0.41 3.25
CA THR A 105 -7.73 1.28 4.40
C THR A 105 -8.52 2.49 3.96
N ALA A 106 -8.03 3.23 2.97
CA ALA A 106 -8.72 4.40 2.44
C ALA A 106 -10.15 4.06 1.95
N SER A 107 -10.30 2.92 1.26
CA SER A 107 -11.58 2.46 0.71
C SER A 107 -12.55 1.93 1.77
N SER A 108 -12.05 1.42 2.89
CA SER A 108 -12.87 0.91 4.00
C SER A 108 -13.40 2.02 4.90
N LEU A 109 -12.83 3.23 4.82
CA LEU A 109 -13.29 4.39 5.55
C LEU A 109 -14.51 5.01 4.84
N ASN A 110 -15.71 4.66 5.31
CA ASN A 110 -17.00 5.20 4.83
C ASN A 110 -17.23 6.70 5.15
N ASN A 111 -16.32 7.32 5.91
CA ASN A 111 -16.41 8.71 6.35
C ASN A 111 -15.30 9.54 5.69
N ASN A 112 -15.71 10.52 4.89
CA ASN A 112 -14.81 11.46 4.20
C ASN A 112 -13.82 12.16 5.15
N VAL A 113 -14.18 12.38 6.42
CA VAL A 113 -13.29 12.97 7.44
C VAL A 113 -12.17 12.01 7.82
N LEU A 114 -12.46 10.72 8.00
CA LEU A 114 -11.45 9.71 8.32
C LEU A 114 -10.53 9.47 7.11
N GLN A 115 -11.08 9.48 5.90
CA GLN A 115 -10.30 9.40 4.67
C GLN A 115 -9.37 10.60 4.50
N GLN A 116 -9.88 11.83 4.71
CA GLN A 116 -9.07 13.04 4.71
C GLN A 116 -7.99 13.00 5.78
N PHE A 117 -8.30 12.53 6.99
CA PHE A 117 -7.32 12.35 8.06
C PHE A 117 -6.19 11.39 7.63
N LEU A 118 -6.53 10.23 7.05
CA LEU A 118 -5.53 9.29 6.52
C LEU A 118 -4.63 9.96 5.47
N ILE A 119 -5.21 10.68 4.51
CA ILE A 119 -4.46 11.41 3.48
C ILE A 119 -3.53 12.47 4.11
N SER A 120 -4.02 13.24 5.09
CA SER A 120 -3.21 14.25 5.77
C SER A 120 -2.02 13.64 6.52
N VAL A 121 -2.19 12.47 7.16
CA VAL A 121 -1.07 11.74 7.79
C VAL A 121 -0.04 11.31 6.74
N GLN A 122 -0.47 10.80 5.58
CA GLN A 122 0.46 10.42 4.51
C GLN A 122 1.21 11.65 3.95
N GLN A 123 0.53 12.79 3.77
CA GLN A 123 1.15 14.04 3.36
C GLN A 123 2.19 14.53 4.37
N HIS A 124 1.87 14.47 5.65
CA HIS A 124 2.79 14.87 6.71
C HIS A 124 4.03 13.97 6.76
N ASN A 125 3.86 12.65 6.56
CA ASN A 125 4.99 11.72 6.47
C ASN A 125 5.92 12.08 5.28
N VAL A 126 5.35 12.39 4.11
CA VAL A 126 6.11 12.88 2.93
C VAL A 126 6.87 14.17 3.25
N GLU A 127 6.20 15.13 3.89
CA GLU A 127 6.82 16.40 4.30
C GLU A 127 8.00 16.18 5.27
N LEU A 128 7.83 15.29 6.26
CA LEU A 128 8.90 14.91 7.19
C LEU A 128 10.05 14.21 6.44
N CYS A 129 9.77 13.28 5.54
CA CYS A 129 10.80 12.63 4.73
C CYS A 129 11.62 13.65 3.93
N ILE A 130 10.97 14.63 3.30
CA ILE A 130 11.65 15.73 2.59
C ILE A 130 12.53 16.53 3.55
N LYS A 131 11.98 16.94 4.70
CA LYS A 131 12.71 17.70 5.71
C LYS A 131 13.94 16.94 6.22
N TYR A 132 13.82 15.65 6.46
CA TYR A 132 14.95 14.81 6.88
C TYR A 132 15.96 14.62 5.76
N ALA A 133 15.53 14.33 4.55
CA ALA A 133 16.42 14.19 3.38
C ALA A 133 17.24 15.46 3.17
N VAL A 134 16.61 16.63 3.19
CA VAL A 134 17.28 17.94 3.04
C VAL A 134 18.23 18.23 4.20
N LYS A 135 17.86 17.90 5.45
CA LYS A 135 18.74 18.07 6.62
C LYS A 135 19.96 17.15 6.59
N LEU A 136 19.80 15.93 6.07
CA LEU A 136 20.85 14.92 6.00
C LEU A 136 21.72 15.06 4.75
N TRP A 137 21.27 15.81 3.75
CA TRP A 137 22.14 16.27 2.68
C TRP A 137 23.14 17.25 3.28
N ASP A 138 24.38 16.77 3.39
CA ASP A 138 25.52 17.56 3.82
C ASP A 138 25.63 18.83 2.95
N VAL A 139 26.01 19.95 3.58
CA VAL A 139 26.14 21.25 2.91
C VAL A 139 27.04 21.14 1.68
N SER A 140 28.00 20.22 1.71
CA SER A 140 28.88 19.86 0.58
C SER A 140 28.14 19.40 -0.68
N VAL A 141 27.01 18.68 -0.55
CA VAL A 141 26.19 18.21 -1.67
C VAL A 141 25.41 19.38 -2.27
N ILE A 142 24.82 20.21 -1.43
CA ILE A 142 24.09 21.42 -1.86
C ILE A 142 25.06 22.42 -2.51
N GLN A 143 26.25 22.60 -1.92
CA GLN A 143 27.29 23.48 -2.44
C GLN A 143 27.76 23.03 -3.82
N ARG A 144 28.01 21.72 -4.02
CA ARG A 144 28.34 21.17 -5.35
C ARG A 144 27.26 21.48 -6.39
N TYR A 145 25.97 21.42 -6.02
CA TYR A 145 24.89 21.79 -6.95
C TYR A 145 24.85 23.28 -7.27
N VAL A 146 25.07 24.13 -6.27
CA VAL A 146 25.16 25.58 -6.47
C VAL A 146 26.34 25.91 -7.37
N ASP A 147 27.49 25.28 -7.16
CA ASP A 147 28.70 25.50 -7.95
C ASP A 147 28.54 24.98 -9.40
N GLU A 148 27.93 23.81 -9.61
CA GLU A 148 27.58 23.29 -10.94
C GLU A 148 26.56 24.20 -11.66
N ALA A 149 25.53 24.68 -10.97
CA ALA A 149 24.51 25.57 -11.54
C ALA A 149 25.05 26.97 -11.88
N ILE A 150 25.99 27.49 -11.10
CA ILE A 150 26.68 28.76 -11.36
C ILE A 150 27.64 28.63 -12.55
N ALA A 151 28.33 27.49 -12.67
CA ALA A 151 29.23 27.22 -13.78
C ALA A 151 28.48 27.16 -15.13
N ASP A 152 27.23 26.68 -15.14
CA ASP A 152 26.45 26.40 -16.35
C ASP A 152 25.51 27.53 -16.81
N ARG A 153 25.70 28.76 -16.29
CA ARG A 153 24.95 30.01 -16.58
C ARG A 153 23.56 29.83 -17.24
N VAL A 154 22.53 29.83 -16.41
CA VAL A 154 21.12 30.10 -16.79
C VAL A 154 20.52 29.07 -17.74
N ASN A 155 20.57 27.80 -17.37
CA ASN A 155 19.45 26.91 -17.65
C ASN A 155 18.83 26.49 -16.33
N ILE A 156 17.50 26.51 -16.26
CA ILE A 156 16.71 26.05 -15.11
C ILE A 156 17.36 24.76 -14.62
N ILE A 157 17.82 24.74 -13.37
CA ILE A 157 18.47 23.59 -12.73
C ILE A 157 17.51 22.41 -12.92
N LYS A 158 17.73 21.61 -13.96
CA LYS A 158 17.01 20.36 -14.13
C LYS A 158 17.52 19.49 -13.00
N PRO A 159 16.63 19.01 -12.11
CA PRO A 159 17.06 18.09 -11.07
C PRO A 159 17.82 16.95 -11.73
N ASN A 160 19.12 16.82 -11.41
CA ASN A 160 19.93 15.73 -11.92
C ASN A 160 19.25 14.41 -11.51
N GLU A 161 19.12 13.47 -12.43
CA GLU A 161 18.47 12.17 -12.22
C GLU A 161 18.97 11.48 -10.94
N LYS A 162 20.26 11.64 -10.63
CA LYS A 162 20.87 11.13 -9.39
C LYS A 162 20.31 11.76 -8.13
N ILE A 163 20.05 13.07 -8.13
CA ILE A 163 19.40 13.80 -7.01
C ILE A 163 18.00 13.29 -6.79
N VAL A 164 17.24 13.22 -7.88
CA VAL A 164 15.84 12.80 -7.83
C VAL A 164 15.80 11.38 -7.31
N THR A 165 16.69 10.50 -7.78
CA THR A 165 16.81 9.13 -7.28
C THR A 165 17.20 9.06 -5.81
N ASP A 166 18.19 9.83 -5.36
CA ASP A 166 18.65 9.85 -3.96
C ASP A 166 17.60 10.44 -3.01
N LEU A 167 16.85 11.46 -3.46
CA LEU A 167 15.71 12.02 -2.75
C LEU A 167 14.54 11.02 -2.73
N LEU A 168 14.23 10.41 -3.87
CA LEU A 168 13.15 9.42 -4.00
C LEU A 168 13.41 8.16 -3.17
N ARG A 169 14.68 7.81 -2.89
CA ARG A 169 15.06 6.71 -2.00
C ARG A 169 14.58 6.88 -0.56
N TRP A 170 14.32 8.12 -0.12
CA TRP A 170 13.71 8.42 1.19
C TRP A 170 12.21 8.14 1.23
N PHE A 171 11.58 7.91 0.08
CA PHE A 171 10.17 7.56 -0.03
C PHE A 171 10.06 6.07 -0.33
N SER A 172 10.27 5.25 0.69
CA SER A 172 10.19 3.79 0.56
C SER A 172 8.87 3.29 -0.02
N PHE A 173 7.78 4.08 0.08
CA PHE A 173 6.42 3.71 -0.30
C PHE A 173 5.89 4.29 -1.61
N THR A 174 6.60 5.21 -2.29
CA THR A 174 6.06 5.86 -3.50
C THR A 174 6.65 5.32 -4.82
N TRP A 175 7.61 4.39 -4.75
CA TRP A 175 8.33 3.87 -5.92
C TRP A 175 7.41 3.20 -6.96
N VAL A 176 6.34 2.53 -6.51
CA VAL A 176 5.42 1.79 -7.40
C VAL A 176 4.42 2.73 -8.11
N CYS A 177 3.98 3.82 -7.45
CA CYS A 177 3.07 4.79 -8.07
C CYS A 177 3.78 5.90 -8.87
N LEU A 178 5.01 6.27 -8.50
CA LEU A 178 5.72 7.32 -9.25
C LEU A 178 6.37 6.79 -10.53
N SER A 179 6.77 5.53 -10.65
CA SER A 179 7.48 5.07 -11.86
C SER A 179 6.67 5.27 -13.16
N SER A 180 5.34 5.09 -13.14
CA SER A 180 4.49 5.30 -14.32
C SER A 180 4.17 6.78 -14.60
N VAL A 181 4.05 7.61 -13.56
CA VAL A 181 3.70 9.04 -13.68
C VAL A 181 4.94 9.90 -13.95
N PHE A 182 6.08 9.57 -13.36
CA PHE A 182 7.32 10.34 -13.48
C PHE A 182 8.06 10.07 -14.80
N SER A 183 8.00 8.85 -15.35
CA SER A 183 8.55 8.56 -16.68
C SER A 183 7.84 9.35 -17.79
N SER A 184 6.53 9.60 -17.66
CA SER A 184 5.76 10.47 -18.57
C SER A 184 5.88 11.96 -18.25
N GLY A 185 6.17 12.31 -16.99
CA GLY A 185 6.33 13.72 -16.57
C GLY A 185 7.71 14.31 -16.89
N ILE A 186 8.80 13.54 -16.70
CA ILE A 186 10.16 14.01 -16.97
C ILE A 186 10.42 14.17 -18.47
N SER A 187 9.85 13.32 -19.32
CA SER A 187 9.95 13.44 -20.77
C SER A 187 9.34 14.77 -21.28
N ASN A 188 8.27 15.25 -20.64
CA ASN A 188 7.64 16.54 -20.97
C ASN A 188 8.34 17.77 -20.35
N LEU A 189 9.20 17.59 -19.34
CA LEU A 189 10.03 18.65 -18.74
C LEU A 189 11.40 18.78 -19.43
N CYS A 190 11.75 17.85 -20.33
CA CYS A 190 13.04 17.79 -21.01
C CYS A 190 13.00 17.93 -22.54
N SER A 191 11.84 18.05 -23.16
CA SER A 191 11.76 18.44 -24.58
C SER A 191 11.88 19.97 -24.74
N PRO A 192 12.61 20.47 -25.74
CA PRO A 192 12.81 21.90 -25.99
C PRO A 192 11.52 22.63 -26.37
#